data_AF-A0A4Y9ZYB8-F1
#
_entry.id   AF-A0A4Y9ZYB8-F1
#
_cell.length_a   1.000
_cell.length_b   1.000
_cell.length_c   1.000
_cell.angle_alpha   90.00
_cell.angle_beta   90.00
_cell.angle_gamma   90.00
#
_symmetry.space_group_name_H-M   'P 1'
#
loop_
_entity.id
_entity.type
_entity.pdbx_description
1 polymer ?
#
loop_
_entity_poly.entity_id
_entity_poly.type
_entity_poly.pdbx_seq_one_letter_code
_entity_poly.pdbx_strand_id
1 'polypeptide(L)'
;MSLDQNLFTLTIAQHKDDPAVIDLTDPAGVVHYRKQREPGPVYKINVFEPLSESLLASATAPSATSKHKTVELYNPEQVVELKSIGTLSFKWGFKWEDHDFEWKREECYMIRKPDPAVLVAVTKEPPGKLKSTAIQILDYNINRFDIEDRKGFEIVLLTALLTFHDMNDTWHTPPDPVPEPSPPRAKRATSIDAPAVPPRPAKKTGVDRIEEMQNLRGEVNEIAVEEEGSVNDYAAYAANLFEDEAMLFISIRSSDSSYVPKVLKVVEQTKRLRHKRGQGSETELHQYVLLDKSSPGSRRIVLDDAPRSGGNYTPPESVVVHLSKIPMPELQPKPVRERSTTPERSGTSGQDRQAKKKDKGKSKETDVFLSHSDGAGPTTSSTRTLAGAAE
;
A
#
# COMPACT_ATOMS: atom_id res chain seq x y z
N MET A 1 -24.54 25.06 -3.59
CA MET A 1 -25.27 24.49 -4.73
C MET A 1 -24.86 23.03 -4.87
N SER A 2 -25.81 22.13 -5.10
CA SER A 2 -25.65 20.67 -4.94
C SER A 2 -25.08 20.01 -6.20
N LEU A 3 -23.75 19.89 -6.27
CA LEU A 3 -23.07 18.83 -7.05
C LEU A 3 -23.45 17.47 -6.44
N ASP A 4 -23.56 16.41 -7.26
CA ASP A 4 -24.10 15.08 -6.89
C ASP A 4 -23.95 14.73 -5.40
N GLN A 5 -25.08 14.64 -4.70
CA GLN A 5 -25.21 14.58 -3.23
C GLN A 5 -24.50 13.39 -2.54
N ASN A 6 -23.87 12.51 -3.32
CA ASN A 6 -23.34 11.22 -2.90
C ASN A 6 -21.84 11.06 -3.19
N LEU A 7 -21.23 11.99 -3.93
CA LEU A 7 -19.85 11.86 -4.38
C LEU A 7 -19.22 13.21 -4.68
N PHE A 8 -18.13 13.52 -3.98
CA PHE A 8 -17.42 14.79 -4.12
C PHE A 8 -16.03 14.55 -4.69
N THR A 9 -15.65 15.27 -5.77
CA THR A 9 -14.35 15.12 -6.42
C THR A 9 -13.62 16.44 -6.44
N LEU A 10 -12.34 16.44 -6.05
CA LEU A 10 -11.43 17.58 -6.13
C LEU A 10 -10.20 17.23 -6.95
N THR A 11 -9.85 18.11 -7.87
CA THR A 11 -8.62 18.07 -8.66
C THR A 11 -7.54 18.84 -7.93
N ILE A 12 -6.36 18.24 -7.81
CA ILE A 12 -5.20 18.80 -7.12
C ILE A 12 -4.30 19.42 -8.18
N ALA A 13 -4.18 20.75 -8.18
CA ALA A 13 -3.43 21.49 -9.16
C ALA A 13 -2.47 22.47 -8.49
N GLN A 14 -1.28 22.62 -9.05
CA GLN A 14 -0.37 23.67 -8.64
C GLN A 14 -0.92 25.03 -9.08
N HIS A 15 -0.81 26.04 -8.22
CA HIS A 15 -1.25 27.39 -8.54
C HIS A 15 -0.42 27.94 -9.72
N LYS A 16 -1.05 28.71 -10.62
CA LYS A 16 -0.39 29.20 -11.84
C LYS A 16 0.72 30.21 -11.55
N ASP A 17 0.50 31.04 -10.54
CA ASP A 17 1.40 32.15 -10.21
C ASP A 17 2.40 31.83 -9.09
N ASP A 18 2.15 30.78 -8.31
CA ASP A 18 3.01 30.39 -7.18
C ASP A 18 3.16 28.87 -7.09
N PRO A 19 4.35 28.32 -7.41
CA PRO A 19 4.58 26.88 -7.36
C PRO A 19 4.55 26.29 -5.93
N ALA A 20 4.66 27.12 -4.88
CA ALA A 20 4.57 26.66 -3.49
C ALA A 20 3.11 26.45 -3.04
N VAL A 21 2.15 26.87 -3.85
CA VAL A 21 0.71 26.81 -3.57
C VAL A 21 0.06 25.71 -4.39
N ILE A 22 -0.79 24.93 -3.75
CA ILE A 22 -1.60 23.87 -4.37
C ILE A 22 -3.06 24.18 -4.12
N ASP A 23 -3.85 24.26 -5.19
CA ASP A 23 -5.29 24.47 -5.15
C ASP A 23 -6.03 23.15 -5.35
N LEU A 24 -7.11 22.97 -4.59
CA LEU A 24 -8.04 21.87 -4.75
C LEU A 24 -9.34 22.41 -5.35
N THR A 25 -9.63 21.97 -6.56
CA THR A 25 -10.67 22.52 -7.42
C THR A 25 -11.75 21.49 -7.72
N ASP A 26 -13.01 21.89 -7.69
CA ASP A 26 -14.10 21.02 -8.12
C ASP A 26 -14.16 20.92 -9.67
N PRO A 27 -15.01 20.04 -10.23
CA PRO A 27 -15.16 19.91 -11.69
C PRO A 27 -15.71 21.17 -12.38
N ALA A 28 -16.32 22.09 -11.63
CA ALA A 28 -16.77 23.39 -12.15
C ALA A 28 -15.64 24.44 -12.17
N GLY A 29 -14.45 24.09 -11.65
CA GLY A 29 -13.28 24.95 -11.59
C GLY A 29 -13.26 25.89 -10.37
N VAL A 30 -14.14 25.67 -9.39
CA VAL A 30 -14.16 26.46 -8.15
C VAL A 30 -13.10 25.91 -7.19
N VAL A 31 -12.24 26.78 -6.68
CA VAL A 31 -11.25 26.43 -5.65
C VAL A 31 -11.96 26.36 -4.30
N HIS A 32 -11.89 25.20 -3.64
CA HIS A 32 -12.47 24.99 -2.30
C HIS A 32 -11.41 25.03 -1.20
N TYR A 33 -10.19 24.61 -1.52
CA TYR A 33 -9.08 24.59 -0.57
C TYR A 33 -7.78 25.02 -1.22
N ARG A 34 -6.95 25.68 -0.42
CA ARG A 34 -5.62 26.08 -0.81
C ARG A 34 -4.60 25.59 0.20
N LYS A 35 -3.62 24.83 -0.27
CA LYS A 35 -2.49 24.36 0.53
C LYS A 35 -1.27 25.22 0.27
N GLN A 36 -0.63 25.67 1.35
CA GLN A 36 0.64 26.39 1.31
C GLN A 36 1.65 25.69 2.22
N ARG A 37 2.86 25.47 1.72
CA ARG A 37 3.96 24.93 2.53
C ARG A 37 4.76 26.08 3.14
N GLU A 38 4.95 26.06 4.46
CA GLU A 38 5.81 27.04 5.12
C GLU A 38 7.29 26.61 5.00
N PRO A 39 8.19 27.51 4.58
CA PRO A 39 9.62 27.24 4.62
C PRO A 39 10.08 27.25 6.08
N GLY A 40 10.84 26.24 6.50
CA GLY A 40 11.33 26.18 7.86
C GLY A 40 12.11 24.90 8.19
N PRO A 41 12.73 24.85 9.38
CA PRO A 41 13.46 23.68 9.86
C PRO A 41 12.54 22.50 10.21
N VAL A 42 11.25 22.79 10.45
CA VAL A 42 10.21 21.81 10.75
C VAL A 42 9.26 21.77 9.56
N TYR A 43 8.80 20.58 9.19
CA TYR A 43 7.80 20.44 8.15
C TYR A 43 6.47 21.02 8.64
N LYS A 44 5.95 22.02 7.91
CA LYS A 44 4.63 22.61 8.16
C LYS A 44 3.92 22.93 6.86
N ILE A 45 2.65 22.55 6.79
CA ILE A 45 1.72 22.98 5.74
C ILE A 45 0.48 23.58 6.39
N ASN A 46 -0.11 24.55 5.69
CA ASN A 46 -1.38 25.17 6.06
C ASN A 46 -2.39 24.94 4.95
N VAL A 47 -3.65 24.71 5.33
CA VAL A 47 -4.79 24.55 4.43
C VAL A 47 -5.79 25.65 4.74
N PHE A 48 -6.16 26.41 3.72
CA PHE A 48 -7.02 27.58 3.81
C PHE A 48 -8.30 27.41 2.99
N GLU A 49 -9.35 28.10 3.42
CA GLU A 49 -10.53 28.38 2.59
C GLU A 49 -10.24 29.65 1.76
N PRO A 50 -10.27 29.57 0.41
CA PRO A 50 -9.69 30.62 -0.44
C PRO A 50 -10.52 31.90 -0.54
N LEU A 51 -11.81 31.88 -0.19
CA LEU A 51 -12.68 33.05 -0.29
C LEU A 51 -12.56 33.99 0.91
N SER A 52 -12.46 33.41 2.11
CA SER A 52 -12.29 34.13 3.37
C SER A 52 -10.84 34.19 3.86
N GLU A 53 -9.95 33.42 3.21
CA GLU A 53 -8.56 33.20 3.65
C GLU A 53 -8.45 32.62 5.06
N SER A 54 -9.52 31.97 5.54
CA SER A 54 -9.54 31.36 6.86
C SER A 54 -8.64 30.13 6.89
N LEU A 55 -7.76 30.07 7.91
CA LEU A 55 -6.95 28.89 8.19
C LEU A 55 -7.86 27.77 8.71
N LEU A 56 -7.96 26.68 7.95
CA LEU A 56 -8.80 25.55 8.30
C LEU A 56 -8.03 24.50 9.09
N ALA A 57 -6.81 24.20 8.63
CA ALA A 57 -5.95 23.21 9.25
C ALA A 57 -4.47 23.54 9.05
N SER A 58 -3.63 23.07 9.98
CA SER A 58 -2.19 22.96 9.78
C SER A 58 -1.76 21.51 9.97
N ALA A 59 -0.68 21.09 9.30
CA ALA A 59 -0.04 19.82 9.58
C ALA A 59 1.45 20.01 9.82
N THR A 60 1.94 19.45 10.92
CA THR A 60 3.31 19.61 11.38
C THR A 60 4.01 18.27 11.62
N ALA A 61 5.32 18.23 11.38
CA ALA A 61 6.17 17.09 11.70
C ALA A 61 7.66 17.51 11.68
N PRO A 62 8.58 16.74 12.28
CA PRO A 62 10.02 17.02 12.18
C PRO A 62 10.52 17.11 10.73
N SER A 63 9.97 16.30 9.83
CA SER A 63 10.24 16.33 8.39
C SER A 63 9.03 15.87 7.57
N ALA A 64 9.04 16.15 6.27
CA ALA A 64 8.01 15.65 5.35
C ALA A 64 7.97 14.11 5.29
N THR A 65 9.08 13.44 5.59
CA THR A 65 9.22 11.97 5.60
C THR A 65 8.99 11.33 6.96
N SER A 66 8.71 12.12 8.01
CA SER A 66 8.41 11.63 9.35
C SER A 66 7.24 10.64 9.33
N LYS A 67 7.38 9.50 10.03
CA LYS A 67 6.35 8.46 10.21
C LYS A 67 5.20 8.88 11.14
N HIS A 68 5.30 10.06 11.72
CA HIS A 68 4.27 10.65 12.56
C HIS A 68 4.08 12.11 12.17
N LYS A 69 2.82 12.53 12.02
CA LYS A 69 2.43 13.89 11.69
C LYS A 69 1.23 14.28 12.54
N THR A 70 1.16 15.55 12.89
CA THR A 70 0.07 16.12 13.68
C THR A 70 -0.70 17.08 12.80
N VAL A 71 -2.01 16.86 12.66
CA VAL A 71 -2.95 17.76 12.00
C VAL A 71 -3.71 18.52 13.08
N GLU A 72 -3.72 19.84 13.02
CA GLU A 72 -4.48 20.72 13.90
C GLU A 72 -5.54 21.45 13.08
N LEU A 73 -6.81 21.32 13.46
CA LEU A 73 -7.94 22.08 12.93
C LEU A 73 -8.17 23.33 13.78
N TYR A 74 -8.72 24.40 13.18
CA TYR A 74 -8.90 25.69 13.87
C TYR A 74 -10.36 26.15 13.99
N ASN A 75 -11.34 25.41 13.47
CA ASN A 75 -12.75 25.75 13.62
C ASN A 75 -13.66 24.52 13.42
N PRO A 76 -13.95 23.73 14.47
CA PRO A 76 -13.45 23.86 15.85
C PRO A 76 -11.98 23.44 16.00
N GLU A 77 -11.36 23.79 17.13
CA GLU A 77 -10.01 23.35 17.46
C GLU A 77 -9.97 21.85 17.77
N GLN A 78 -9.22 21.09 16.98
CA GLN A 78 -9.06 19.66 17.19
C GLN A 78 -7.72 19.16 16.66
N VAL A 79 -7.10 18.22 17.36
CA VAL A 79 -5.82 17.64 16.98
C VAL A 79 -5.98 16.18 16.58
N VAL A 80 -5.45 15.84 15.41
CA VAL A 80 -5.49 14.50 14.83
C VAL A 80 -4.07 14.01 14.56
N GLU A 81 -3.77 12.82 15.04
CA GLU A 81 -2.47 12.18 14.81
C GLU A 81 -2.54 11.24 13.61
N LEU A 82 -1.67 11.48 12.64
CA LEU A 82 -1.41 10.57 11.53
C LEU A 82 -0.19 9.72 11.88
N LYS A 83 -0.32 8.39 11.83
CA LYS A 83 0.75 7.43 12.13
C LYS A 83 0.95 6.47 10.98
N SER A 84 2.19 6.32 10.53
CA SER A 84 2.57 5.22 9.64
C SER A 84 2.46 3.91 10.42
N ILE A 85 1.51 3.06 10.02
CA ILE A 85 1.25 1.74 10.61
C ILE A 85 1.75 0.59 9.72
N GLY A 86 2.15 0.90 8.50
CA GLY A 86 2.73 -0.07 7.57
C GLY A 86 4.21 -0.31 7.82
N THR A 87 4.60 -1.59 7.84
CA THR A 87 6.02 -1.98 7.89
C THR A 87 6.65 -2.05 6.49
N LEU A 88 5.90 -2.56 5.52
CA LEU A 88 6.37 -2.85 4.14
C LEU A 88 5.45 -2.24 3.06
N SER A 89 4.32 -1.66 3.46
CA SER A 89 3.30 -1.08 2.57
C SER A 89 2.98 0.33 3.01
N PHE A 90 2.57 1.19 2.08
CA PHE A 90 2.05 2.51 2.41
C PHE A 90 0.75 2.33 3.20
N LYS A 91 0.83 2.48 4.52
CA LYS A 91 -0.33 2.44 5.41
C LYS A 91 -0.21 3.50 6.50
N TRP A 92 -1.24 4.33 6.58
CA TRP A 92 -1.32 5.40 7.56
C TRP A 92 -2.65 5.32 8.31
N GLY A 93 -2.56 5.22 9.62
CA GLY A 93 -3.70 5.19 10.52
C GLY A 93 -3.94 6.55 11.16
N PHE A 94 -5.21 6.88 11.37
CA PHE A 94 -5.64 8.02 12.19
C PHE A 94 -7.00 7.74 12.81
N LYS A 95 -7.34 8.51 13.84
CA LYS A 95 -8.64 8.45 14.50
C LYS A 95 -9.38 9.75 14.24
N TRP A 96 -10.67 9.64 13.95
CA TRP A 96 -11.57 10.78 13.90
C TRP A 96 -12.83 10.42 14.67
N GLU A 97 -13.14 11.21 15.70
CA GLU A 97 -14.19 10.88 16.67
C GLU A 97 -14.00 9.45 17.19
N ASP A 98 -15.04 8.63 17.21
CA ASP A 98 -15.01 7.24 17.69
C ASP A 98 -14.63 6.22 16.59
N HIS A 99 -14.10 6.67 15.46
CA HIS A 99 -13.82 5.84 14.29
C HIS A 99 -12.32 5.76 13.95
N ASP A 100 -11.87 4.55 13.61
CA ASP A 100 -10.52 4.28 13.10
C ASP A 100 -10.51 4.38 11.57
N PHE A 101 -9.50 5.06 11.01
CA PHE A 101 -9.31 5.19 9.57
C PHE A 101 -7.92 4.74 9.14
N GLU A 102 -7.83 4.16 7.95
CA GLU A 102 -6.59 3.67 7.35
C GLU A 102 -6.50 4.10 5.88
N TRP A 103 -5.47 4.88 5.57
CA TRP A 103 -5.01 5.10 4.21
C TRP A 103 -4.15 3.92 3.75
N LYS A 104 -4.47 3.36 2.58
CA LYS A 104 -3.73 2.35 1.84
C LYS A 104 -3.47 2.87 0.43
N ARG A 105 -2.26 3.38 0.18
CA ARG A 105 -1.87 4.03 -1.06
C ARG A 105 -2.94 5.04 -1.56
N GLU A 106 -3.73 4.66 -2.55
CA GLU A 106 -4.76 5.49 -3.21
C GLU A 106 -6.13 5.45 -2.53
N GLU A 107 -6.31 4.65 -1.48
CA GLU A 107 -7.61 4.39 -0.89
C GLU A 107 -7.61 4.69 0.60
N CYS A 108 -8.65 5.37 1.09
CA CYS A 108 -8.88 5.55 2.52
C CYS A 108 -10.08 4.72 2.97
N TYR A 109 -9.89 3.96 4.04
CA TYR A 109 -10.88 3.09 4.63
C TYR A 109 -11.24 3.52 6.04
N MET A 110 -12.51 3.39 6.40
CA MET A 110 -12.94 3.35 7.80
C MET A 110 -12.94 1.89 8.28
N ILE A 111 -12.26 1.63 9.37
CA ILE A 111 -12.04 0.29 9.93
C ILE A 111 -13.13 0.00 10.97
N ARG A 112 -13.93 -1.03 10.75
CA ARG A 112 -15.08 -1.37 11.61
C ARG A 112 -15.05 -2.83 12.04
N LYS A 113 -14.21 -3.24 12.98
CA LYS A 113 -14.21 -4.67 13.41
C LYS A 113 -15.46 -4.99 14.25
N PRO A 114 -16.14 -6.13 14.04
CA PRO A 114 -15.78 -7.24 13.15
C PRO A 114 -16.25 -7.09 11.69
N ASP A 115 -17.04 -6.07 11.39
CA ASP A 115 -17.52 -5.77 10.04
C ASP A 115 -16.37 -5.48 9.03
N PRO A 116 -16.64 -5.59 7.72
CA PRO A 116 -15.69 -5.18 6.69
C PRO A 116 -15.37 -3.69 6.76
N ALA A 117 -14.14 -3.33 6.38
CA ALA A 117 -13.73 -1.95 6.22
C ALA A 117 -14.51 -1.28 5.08
N VAL A 118 -14.81 0.01 5.23
CA VAL A 118 -15.63 0.78 4.30
C VAL A 118 -14.76 1.83 3.61
N LEU A 119 -14.74 1.82 2.28
CA LEU A 119 -13.99 2.81 1.49
C LEU A 119 -14.65 4.18 1.61
N VAL A 120 -13.91 5.21 2.02
CA VAL A 120 -14.43 6.58 2.23
C VAL A 120 -13.79 7.61 1.32
N ALA A 121 -12.58 7.35 0.80
CA ALA A 121 -11.96 8.19 -0.23
C ALA A 121 -11.11 7.35 -1.18
N VAL A 122 -11.00 7.79 -2.43
CA VAL A 122 -10.13 7.22 -3.47
C VAL A 122 -9.40 8.36 -4.16
N THR A 123 -8.13 8.17 -4.47
CA THR A 123 -7.35 9.10 -5.28
C THR A 123 -7.09 8.52 -6.67
N LYS A 124 -6.78 9.40 -7.63
CA LYS A 124 -6.42 9.01 -9.00
C LYS A 124 -4.98 9.39 -9.28
N GLU A 125 -4.13 8.38 -9.37
CA GLU A 125 -2.75 8.52 -9.86
C GLU A 125 -2.73 8.33 -11.40
N PRO A 126 -2.29 9.33 -12.18
CA PRO A 126 -2.06 9.15 -13.60
C PRO A 126 -0.96 8.10 -13.82
N PRO A 127 -1.06 7.26 -14.87
CA PRO A 127 0.02 6.35 -15.23
C PRO A 127 1.35 7.11 -15.37
N GLY A 128 2.38 6.64 -14.66
CA GLY A 128 3.71 7.25 -14.67
C GLY A 128 3.90 8.48 -13.77
N LYS A 129 2.92 8.87 -12.95
CA LYS A 129 3.07 9.92 -11.93
C LYS A 129 2.77 9.35 -10.55
N LEU A 130 3.70 9.48 -9.61
CA LEU A 130 3.49 9.10 -8.21
C LEU A 130 2.69 10.14 -7.39
N LYS A 131 2.07 11.11 -8.06
CA LYS A 131 1.22 12.11 -7.41
C LYS A 131 -0.20 11.94 -7.84
N SER A 132 -1.08 11.83 -6.87
CA SER A 132 -2.51 11.86 -7.14
C SER A 132 -2.90 13.22 -7.72
N THR A 133 -3.69 13.19 -8.77
CA THR A 133 -4.19 14.40 -9.46
C THR A 133 -5.61 14.76 -9.08
N ALA A 134 -6.33 13.81 -8.49
CA ALA A 134 -7.66 14.04 -7.95
C ALA A 134 -7.90 13.15 -6.73
N ILE A 135 -8.80 13.61 -5.87
CA ILE A 135 -9.38 12.85 -4.77
C ILE A 135 -10.89 12.83 -4.94
N GLN A 136 -11.48 11.69 -4.63
CA GLN A 136 -12.91 11.42 -4.68
C GLN A 136 -13.34 10.95 -3.29
N ILE A 137 -14.13 11.76 -2.60
CA ILE A 137 -14.70 11.48 -1.28
C ILE A 137 -16.07 10.84 -1.50
N LEU A 138 -16.24 9.65 -0.91
CA LEU A 138 -17.42 8.81 -1.06
C LEU A 138 -18.44 9.16 0.02
N ASP A 139 -19.04 10.34 -0.08
CA ASP A 139 -20.00 10.87 0.90
C ASP A 139 -21.14 9.90 1.20
N TYR A 140 -21.61 9.15 0.20
CA TYR A 140 -22.65 8.15 0.40
C TYR A 140 -22.27 7.07 1.43
N ASN A 141 -20.98 6.73 1.56
CA ASN A 141 -20.49 5.80 2.57
C ASN A 141 -20.37 6.50 3.92
N ILE A 142 -19.80 7.70 3.95
CA ILE A 142 -19.63 8.52 5.17
C ILE A 142 -20.97 8.78 5.84
N ASN A 143 -22.01 9.10 5.05
CA ASN A 143 -23.37 9.40 5.51
C ASN A 143 -24.08 8.24 6.25
N ARG A 144 -23.53 7.02 6.20
CA ARG A 144 -24.10 5.84 6.86
C ARG A 144 -23.59 5.64 8.29
N PHE A 145 -22.68 6.50 8.73
CA PHE A 145 -22.02 6.41 10.02
C PHE A 145 -22.25 7.67 10.83
N ASP A 146 -22.15 7.53 12.14
CA ASP A 146 -22.37 8.60 13.11
C ASP A 146 -21.10 9.46 13.20
N ILE A 147 -20.80 10.17 12.09
CA ILE A 147 -19.76 11.19 12.05
C ILE A 147 -20.46 12.55 12.19
N GLU A 148 -20.22 13.20 13.32
CA GLU A 148 -20.85 14.47 13.68
C GLU A 148 -20.24 15.63 12.88
N ASP A 149 -18.91 15.78 12.92
CA ASP A 149 -18.19 16.81 12.18
C ASP A 149 -17.62 16.26 10.87
N ARG A 150 -18.52 16.16 9.88
CA ARG A 150 -18.16 15.73 8.52
C ARG A 150 -17.20 16.69 7.84
N LYS A 151 -17.28 17.98 8.17
CA LYS A 151 -16.45 18.98 7.50
C LYS A 151 -15.02 18.94 8.02
N GLY A 152 -14.85 18.82 9.34
CA GLY A 152 -13.56 18.53 9.95
C GLY A 152 -12.95 17.24 9.39
N PHE A 153 -13.75 16.18 9.27
CA PHE A 153 -13.29 14.93 8.66
C PHE A 153 -12.80 15.09 7.22
N GLU A 154 -13.55 15.82 6.39
CA GLU A 154 -13.16 16.17 5.02
C GLU A 154 -11.81 16.89 5.01
N ILE A 155 -11.64 17.91 5.85
CA ILE A 155 -10.40 18.69 5.95
C ILE A 155 -9.23 17.80 6.39
N VAL A 156 -9.44 16.87 7.33
CA VAL A 156 -8.41 15.91 7.77
C VAL A 156 -8.00 14.97 6.65
N LEU A 157 -8.96 14.41 5.91
CA LEU A 157 -8.71 13.55 4.74
C LEU A 157 -7.84 14.27 3.71
N LEU A 158 -8.23 15.49 3.35
CA LEU A 158 -7.51 16.31 2.37
C LEU A 158 -6.11 16.68 2.88
N THR A 159 -6.00 17.12 4.13
CA THR A 159 -4.73 17.50 4.74
C THR A 159 -3.78 16.31 4.79
N ALA A 160 -4.26 15.12 5.20
CA ALA A 160 -3.48 13.90 5.20
C ALA A 160 -2.92 13.58 3.81
N LEU A 161 -3.77 13.58 2.77
CA LEU A 161 -3.35 13.36 1.39
C LEU A 161 -2.25 14.35 0.94
N LEU A 162 -2.43 15.63 1.26
CA LEU A 162 -1.46 16.67 0.89
C LEU A 162 -0.12 16.47 1.61
N THR A 163 -0.12 15.96 2.84
CA THR A 163 1.14 15.58 3.50
C THR A 163 1.83 14.38 2.86
N PHE A 164 1.06 13.46 2.26
CA PHE A 164 1.61 12.32 1.55
C PHE A 164 2.24 12.74 0.22
N HIS A 165 1.67 13.73 -0.46
CA HIS A 165 2.27 14.34 -1.64
C HIS A 165 3.65 14.95 -1.32
N ASP A 166 3.75 15.70 -0.23
CA ASP A 166 5.02 16.33 0.16
C ASP A 166 6.05 15.31 0.63
N MET A 167 5.60 14.25 1.31
CA MET A 167 6.45 13.11 1.62
C MET A 167 7.03 12.51 0.34
N ASN A 168 6.16 12.26 -0.65
CA ASN A 168 6.55 11.64 -1.90
C ASN A 168 7.49 12.52 -2.74
N ASP A 169 7.22 13.83 -2.77
CA ASP A 169 8.14 14.81 -3.37
C ASP A 169 9.52 14.76 -2.75
N THR A 170 9.60 14.63 -1.43
CA THR A 170 10.88 14.60 -0.74
C THR A 170 11.67 13.34 -1.08
N TRP A 171 11.00 12.22 -1.39
CA TRP A 171 11.67 10.99 -1.84
C TRP A 171 12.10 11.02 -3.31
N HIS A 172 11.38 11.75 -4.17
CA HIS A 172 11.58 11.70 -5.62
C HIS A 172 12.16 12.96 -6.26
N THR A 173 12.34 14.03 -5.49
CA THR A 173 13.08 15.19 -5.96
C THR A 173 14.57 14.87 -5.84
N PRO A 174 15.33 14.87 -6.96
CA PRO A 174 16.78 14.74 -6.90
C PRO A 174 17.32 15.80 -5.93
N PRO A 175 18.35 15.50 -5.12
CA PRO A 175 18.98 16.53 -4.31
C PRO A 175 19.35 17.70 -5.22
N ASP A 176 18.90 18.91 -4.88
CA ASP A 176 19.36 20.10 -5.58
C ASP A 176 20.90 20.06 -5.59
N PRO A 177 21.56 20.32 -6.73
CA PRO A 177 23.00 20.44 -6.74
C PRO A 177 23.36 21.49 -5.70
N VAL A 178 24.08 21.05 -4.66
CA VAL A 178 24.55 21.90 -3.58
C VAL A 178 25.13 23.16 -4.21
N PRO A 179 24.65 24.37 -3.88
CA PRO A 179 25.28 25.57 -4.39
C PRO A 179 26.72 25.57 -3.89
N GLU A 180 27.66 25.30 -4.80
CA GLU A 180 29.08 25.40 -4.51
C GLU A 180 29.33 26.77 -3.87
N PRO A 181 30.07 26.84 -2.75
CA PRO A 181 30.39 28.11 -2.13
C PRO A 181 31.15 28.96 -3.15
N SER A 182 30.47 30.00 -3.64
CA SER A 182 31.05 30.95 -4.59
C SER A 182 32.36 31.53 -4.04
N PRO A 183 33.48 31.46 -4.77
CA PRO A 183 34.76 31.96 -4.28
C PRO A 183 34.73 33.49 -4.18
N PRO A 184 35.54 34.09 -3.29
CA PRO A 184 35.54 35.52 -3.07
C PRO A 184 36.01 36.26 -4.33
N ARG A 185 35.19 37.23 -4.73
CA ARG A 185 35.38 38.12 -5.87
C ARG A 185 36.67 38.93 -5.75
N ALA A 186 37.71 38.55 -6.48
CA ALA A 186 38.86 39.41 -6.76
C ALA A 186 38.71 40.13 -8.11
N LYS A 187 39.24 41.36 -8.16
CA LYS A 187 39.02 42.36 -9.20
C LYS A 187 39.73 42.00 -10.52
N ARG A 188 38.95 42.07 -11.61
CA ARG A 188 39.24 42.60 -12.97
C ARG A 188 40.66 42.44 -13.54
N ALA A 189 40.80 41.63 -14.58
CA ALA A 189 41.62 41.93 -15.76
C ALA A 189 41.02 41.23 -17.00
N THR A 190 41.20 41.88 -18.14
CA THR A 190 40.61 41.65 -19.46
C THR A 190 41.15 40.43 -20.22
N SER A 191 40.28 39.64 -20.83
CA SER A 191 40.47 39.10 -22.20
C SER A 191 39.16 38.47 -22.68
N ILE A 192 38.76 38.83 -23.90
CA ILE A 192 37.62 38.28 -24.63
C ILE A 192 38.03 36.89 -25.12
N ASP A 193 37.38 35.84 -24.62
CA ASP A 193 37.37 34.53 -25.27
C ASP A 193 35.96 33.93 -25.13
N ALA A 194 35.50 33.30 -26.22
CA ALA A 194 34.12 32.85 -26.40
C ALA A 194 33.64 31.88 -25.29
N PRO A 195 32.35 31.88 -24.92
CA PRO A 195 31.85 30.96 -23.91
C PRO A 195 31.96 29.51 -24.42
N ALA A 196 32.65 28.68 -23.64
CA ALA A 196 32.76 27.25 -23.89
C ALA A 196 31.37 26.60 -23.90
N VAL A 197 31.08 25.84 -24.95
CA VAL A 197 29.86 25.04 -25.08
C VAL A 197 29.76 24.10 -23.87
N PRO A 198 28.60 24.02 -23.18
CA PRO A 198 28.45 23.13 -22.04
C PRO A 198 28.72 21.67 -22.44
N PRO A 199 29.38 20.87 -21.56
CA PRO A 199 29.68 19.49 -21.85
C PRO A 199 28.39 18.71 -22.13
N ARG A 200 28.41 17.88 -23.18
CA ARG A 200 27.26 17.03 -23.54
C ARG A 200 26.86 16.17 -22.33
N PRO A 201 25.56 16.00 -22.05
CA PRO A 201 25.10 15.16 -20.94
C PRO A 201 25.70 13.75 -21.04
N ALA A 202 26.06 13.18 -19.89
CA ALA A 202 26.66 11.86 -19.81
C ALA A 202 25.81 10.82 -20.55
N LYS A 203 26.46 9.88 -21.24
CA LYS A 203 25.75 8.82 -21.97
C LYS A 203 24.95 8.00 -20.95
N LYS A 204 23.63 7.92 -21.13
CA LYS A 204 22.72 7.07 -20.33
C LYS A 204 23.35 5.68 -20.14
N THR A 205 23.56 5.28 -18.89
CA THR A 205 24.13 3.97 -18.55
C THR A 205 23.08 2.87 -18.66
N GLY A 206 23.51 1.60 -18.66
CA GLY A 206 22.58 0.46 -18.68
C GLY A 206 21.67 0.43 -17.45
N VAL A 207 22.16 0.93 -16.30
CA VAL A 207 21.41 1.05 -15.05
C VAL A 207 20.29 2.09 -15.16
N ASP A 208 20.57 3.26 -15.75
CA ASP A 208 19.58 4.32 -15.97
C ASP A 208 18.40 3.82 -16.82
N ARG A 209 18.68 2.88 -17.74
CA ARG A 209 17.65 2.25 -18.57
C ARG A 209 16.81 1.25 -17.79
N ILE A 210 17.41 0.47 -16.89
CA ILE A 210 16.66 -0.39 -15.97
C ILE A 210 15.78 0.47 -15.07
N GLU A 211 16.33 1.55 -14.51
CA GLU A 211 15.61 2.49 -13.68
C GLU A 211 14.41 3.12 -14.44
N GLU A 212 14.60 3.56 -15.68
CA GLU A 212 13.51 4.05 -16.55
C GLU A 212 12.41 2.98 -16.74
N MET A 213 12.77 1.73 -16.99
CA MET A 213 11.81 0.62 -17.14
C MET A 213 11.06 0.29 -15.84
N GLN A 214 11.75 0.26 -14.70
CA GLN A 214 11.09 0.00 -13.41
C GLN A 214 10.20 1.18 -13.00
N ASN A 215 10.64 2.42 -13.25
CA ASN A 215 9.86 3.63 -12.99
C ASN A 215 8.57 3.68 -13.82
N LEU A 216 8.59 3.17 -15.06
CA LEU A 216 7.38 3.03 -15.88
C LEU A 216 6.36 2.05 -15.28
N ARG A 217 6.81 1.07 -14.48
CA ARG A 217 5.93 0.09 -13.80
C ARG A 217 5.38 0.62 -12.47
N GLY A 218 6.10 1.53 -11.82
CA GLY A 218 5.63 2.19 -10.59
C GLY A 218 5.62 1.30 -9.34
N GLU A 219 6.38 0.21 -9.34
CA GLU A 219 6.51 -0.70 -8.20
C GLU A 219 7.77 -0.34 -7.39
N VAL A 220 7.59 0.29 -6.22
CA VAL A 220 8.68 1.02 -5.53
C VAL A 220 9.69 0.10 -4.82
N ASN A 221 9.37 -1.17 -4.59
CA ASN A 221 10.25 -2.17 -3.97
C ASN A 221 10.32 -3.48 -4.77
N GLU A 222 9.86 -3.47 -6.02
CA GLU A 222 9.78 -4.64 -6.87
C GLU A 222 10.56 -4.42 -8.15
N ILE A 223 11.37 -5.39 -8.52
CA ILE A 223 12.20 -5.36 -9.72
C ILE A 223 11.71 -6.48 -10.63
N ALA A 224 11.06 -6.10 -11.72
CA ALA A 224 10.67 -7.03 -12.77
C ALA A 224 11.85 -7.28 -13.73
N VAL A 225 12.36 -8.51 -13.74
CA VAL A 225 13.41 -8.92 -14.66
C VAL A 225 12.79 -9.33 -15.99
N GLU A 226 13.24 -8.69 -17.06
CA GLU A 226 12.70 -8.83 -18.41
C GLU A 226 13.79 -9.23 -19.41
N GLU A 227 13.46 -9.29 -20.70
CA GLU A 227 14.43 -9.52 -21.77
C GLU A 227 15.51 -8.44 -21.78
N GLU A 228 15.06 -7.18 -21.67
CA GLU A 228 15.86 -5.99 -21.84
C GLU A 228 16.79 -5.75 -20.64
N GLY A 229 18.03 -5.33 -20.92
CA GLY A 229 19.05 -5.02 -19.91
C GLY A 229 19.84 -6.24 -19.40
N SER A 230 21.08 -6.00 -18.96
CA SER A 230 21.98 -7.09 -18.55
C SER A 230 21.79 -7.47 -17.08
N VAL A 231 22.26 -8.67 -16.71
CA VAL A 231 22.30 -9.11 -15.30
C VAL A 231 23.07 -8.11 -14.43
N ASN A 232 24.15 -7.52 -14.96
CA ASN A 232 24.97 -6.56 -14.21
C ASN A 232 24.22 -5.25 -13.98
N ASP A 233 23.43 -4.79 -14.95
CA ASP A 233 22.67 -3.55 -14.83
C ASP A 233 21.56 -3.70 -13.78
N TYR A 234 20.80 -4.79 -13.84
CA TYR A 234 19.79 -5.12 -12.84
C TYR A 234 20.38 -5.31 -11.44
N ALA A 235 21.55 -5.97 -11.35
CA ALA A 235 22.20 -6.19 -10.07
C ALA A 235 22.76 -4.89 -9.47
N ALA A 236 23.30 -4.00 -10.31
CA ALA A 236 23.76 -2.68 -9.89
C ALA A 236 22.58 -1.80 -9.42
N TYR A 237 21.47 -1.80 -10.17
CA TYR A 237 20.23 -1.13 -9.77
C TYR A 237 19.73 -1.64 -8.41
N ALA A 238 19.60 -2.97 -8.25
CA ALA A 238 19.19 -3.59 -7.00
C ALA A 238 20.15 -3.31 -5.84
N ALA A 239 21.45 -3.25 -6.09
CA ALA A 239 22.44 -2.91 -5.07
C ALA A 239 22.34 -1.44 -4.63
N ASN A 240 22.09 -0.53 -5.57
CA ASN A 240 21.93 0.89 -5.28
C ASN A 240 20.67 1.16 -4.44
N LEU A 241 19.56 0.42 -4.68
CA LEU A 241 18.37 0.52 -3.81
C LEU A 241 18.72 0.20 -2.34
N PHE A 242 19.63 -0.73 -2.08
CA PHE A 242 20.06 -1.06 -0.73
C PHE A 242 21.05 -0.08 -0.10
N GLU A 243 21.57 0.90 -0.86
CA GLU A 243 22.39 1.98 -0.29
C GLU A 243 21.56 2.93 0.58
N ASP A 244 20.27 3.07 0.27
CA ASP A 244 19.34 3.82 1.12
C ASP A 244 19.10 3.06 2.45
N GLU A 245 19.35 3.73 3.57
CA GLU A 245 19.11 3.19 4.92
C GLU A 245 17.64 2.90 5.19
N ALA A 246 16.72 3.65 4.57
CA ALA A 246 15.28 3.42 4.67
C ALA A 246 14.83 2.18 3.89
N MET A 247 15.60 1.74 2.89
CA MET A 247 15.31 0.57 2.08
C MET A 247 15.73 -0.71 2.82
N LEU A 248 14.74 -1.38 3.43
CA LEU A 248 14.95 -2.58 4.24
C LEU A 248 14.86 -3.89 3.44
N PHE A 249 14.13 -3.90 2.32
CA PHE A 249 13.95 -5.07 1.48
C PHE A 249 13.62 -4.70 0.02
N ILE A 250 13.90 -5.61 -0.91
CA ILE A 250 13.44 -5.54 -2.31
C ILE A 250 12.94 -6.92 -2.74
N SER A 251 12.04 -6.93 -3.73
CA SER A 251 11.48 -8.15 -4.33
C SER A 251 11.91 -8.23 -5.78
N ILE A 252 12.62 -9.27 -6.18
CA ILE A 252 13.07 -9.47 -7.56
C ILE A 252 12.22 -10.58 -8.17
N ARG A 253 11.41 -10.25 -9.17
CA ARG A 253 10.50 -11.19 -9.82
C ARG A 253 10.83 -11.41 -11.29
N SER A 254 10.49 -12.59 -11.79
CA SER A 254 10.52 -12.88 -13.22
C SER A 254 9.25 -12.35 -13.89
N SER A 255 9.38 -11.61 -15.00
CA SER A 255 8.24 -11.25 -15.84
C SER A 255 7.63 -12.44 -16.59
N ASP A 256 8.43 -13.47 -16.84
CA ASP A 256 8.04 -14.72 -17.50
C ASP A 256 8.96 -15.86 -17.03
N SER A 257 8.48 -17.10 -17.16
CA SER A 257 9.15 -18.36 -16.87
C SER A 257 10.55 -18.47 -17.49
N SER A 258 10.74 -17.91 -18.69
CA SER A 258 12.01 -17.88 -19.42
C SER A 258 13.10 -17.05 -18.71
N TYR A 259 12.71 -16.07 -17.88
CA TYR A 259 13.63 -15.18 -17.17
C TYR A 259 13.95 -15.63 -15.75
N VAL A 260 13.39 -16.74 -15.28
CA VAL A 260 13.71 -17.31 -13.95
C VAL A 260 15.22 -17.51 -13.74
N PRO A 261 15.99 -18.07 -14.69
CA PRO A 261 17.44 -18.19 -14.54
C PRO A 261 18.14 -16.84 -14.47
N LYS A 262 17.60 -15.80 -15.13
CA LYS A 262 18.14 -14.44 -15.12
C LYS A 262 17.93 -13.79 -13.75
N VAL A 263 16.75 -13.95 -13.14
CA VAL A 263 16.45 -13.49 -11.77
C VAL A 263 17.45 -14.03 -10.76
N LEU A 264 17.72 -15.34 -10.78
CA LEU A 264 18.66 -15.96 -9.85
C LEU A 264 20.08 -15.41 -9.99
N LYS A 265 20.54 -15.19 -11.23
CA LYS A 265 21.84 -14.56 -11.50
C LYS A 265 21.90 -13.10 -11.04
N VAL A 266 20.80 -12.35 -11.20
CA VAL A 266 20.69 -10.97 -10.69
C VAL A 266 20.82 -10.97 -9.17
N VAL A 267 20.05 -11.80 -8.47
CA VAL A 267 20.09 -11.93 -7.01
C VAL A 267 21.50 -12.23 -6.50
N GLU A 268 22.16 -13.24 -7.08
CA GLU A 268 23.53 -13.62 -6.71
C GLU A 268 24.50 -12.46 -6.94
N GLN A 269 24.39 -11.79 -8.09
CA GLN A 269 25.29 -10.69 -8.41
C GLN A 269 25.05 -9.46 -7.54
N THR A 270 23.80 -9.17 -7.16
CA THR A 270 23.47 -8.11 -6.20
C THR A 270 24.17 -8.36 -4.85
N LYS A 271 24.09 -9.60 -4.34
CA LYS A 271 24.78 -10.00 -3.11
C LYS A 271 26.30 -9.84 -3.25
N ARG A 272 26.87 -10.25 -4.38
CA ARG A 272 28.31 -10.12 -4.65
C ARG A 272 28.77 -8.66 -4.72
N LEU A 273 28.00 -7.78 -5.36
CA LEU A 273 28.28 -6.35 -5.43
C LEU A 273 28.28 -5.72 -4.03
N ARG A 274 27.27 -6.03 -3.21
CA ARG A 274 27.18 -5.54 -1.83
C ARG A 274 28.34 -6.04 -0.96
N HIS A 275 28.71 -7.31 -1.08
CA HIS A 275 29.86 -7.86 -0.37
C HIS A 275 31.17 -7.18 -0.80
N LYS A 276 31.36 -6.92 -2.11
CA LYS A 276 32.54 -6.22 -2.63
C LYS A 276 32.65 -4.77 -2.14
N ARG A 277 31.52 -4.09 -1.87
CA ARG A 277 31.47 -2.72 -1.33
C ARG A 277 31.79 -2.63 0.17
N GLY A 278 32.16 -3.73 0.82
CA GLY A 278 32.51 -3.76 2.24
C GLY A 278 31.31 -3.78 3.19
N GLN A 279 30.09 -3.82 2.66
CA GLN A 279 28.84 -3.87 3.43
C GLN A 279 28.40 -5.31 3.78
N GLY A 280 29.24 -6.31 3.46
CA GLY A 280 28.94 -7.73 3.64
C GLY A 280 29.35 -8.33 5.00
N SER A 281 30.20 -7.65 5.79
CA SER A 281 30.75 -8.23 7.01
C SER A 281 29.91 -8.03 8.27
N GLU A 282 28.99 -7.06 8.29
CA GLU A 282 28.16 -6.76 9.48
C GLU A 282 26.69 -7.15 9.32
N THR A 283 26.15 -7.25 8.10
CA THR A 283 24.74 -7.62 7.85
C THR A 283 24.60 -8.42 6.56
N GLU A 284 24.56 -9.74 6.63
CA GLU A 284 24.22 -10.58 5.47
C GLU A 284 22.76 -10.37 5.05
N LEU A 285 22.46 -10.28 3.75
CA LEU A 285 21.07 -10.15 3.29
C LEU A 285 20.32 -11.46 3.49
N HIS A 286 19.20 -11.41 4.20
CA HIS A 286 18.26 -12.52 4.26
C HIS A 286 17.60 -12.71 2.89
N GLN A 287 17.44 -13.96 2.47
CA GLN A 287 16.86 -14.32 1.19
C GLN A 287 15.66 -15.24 1.39
N TYR A 288 14.54 -14.90 0.76
CA TYR A 288 13.31 -15.69 0.77
C TYR A 288 12.87 -15.93 -0.66
N VAL A 289 12.67 -17.19 -1.04
CA VAL A 289 12.28 -17.57 -2.41
C VAL A 289 10.84 -18.07 -2.39
N LEU A 290 9.98 -17.38 -3.11
CA LEU A 290 8.61 -17.78 -3.39
C LEU A 290 8.51 -18.26 -4.83
N LEU A 291 8.02 -19.49 -4.99
CA LEU A 291 7.68 -20.06 -6.28
C LEU A 291 6.18 -19.97 -6.43
N ASP A 292 5.69 -19.29 -7.47
CA ASP A 292 4.28 -19.35 -7.78
C ASP A 292 3.97 -20.75 -8.30
N LYS A 293 3.14 -21.47 -7.57
CA LYS A 293 2.62 -22.76 -8.02
C LYS A 293 1.23 -22.49 -8.54
N SER A 294 1.08 -22.35 -9.86
CA SER A 294 -0.10 -22.88 -10.52
C SER A 294 -0.32 -24.28 -9.94
N SER A 295 -1.52 -24.57 -9.45
CA SER A 295 -1.81 -25.81 -8.77
C SER A 295 -2.31 -26.86 -9.78
N PRO A 296 -1.46 -27.74 -10.34
CA PRO A 296 -1.94 -29.03 -10.75
C PRO A 296 -2.02 -29.88 -9.49
N GLY A 297 -3.20 -30.47 -9.25
CA GLY A 297 -3.48 -31.33 -8.10
C GLY A 297 -2.32 -32.29 -7.78
N SER A 298 -2.13 -32.52 -6.48
CA SER A 298 -1.13 -33.40 -5.87
C SER A 298 -0.77 -34.60 -6.76
N ARG A 299 0.35 -34.53 -7.50
CA ARG A 299 0.94 -35.74 -8.07
C ARG A 299 1.74 -36.42 -6.97
N ARG A 300 1.15 -37.51 -6.45
CA ARG A 300 1.81 -38.50 -5.61
C ARG A 300 3.09 -38.95 -6.33
N ILE A 301 4.25 -38.66 -5.76
CA ILE A 301 5.51 -39.25 -6.21
C ILE A 301 5.45 -40.72 -5.79
N VAL A 302 5.23 -41.61 -6.76
CA VAL A 302 5.40 -43.06 -6.58
C VAL A 302 6.89 -43.31 -6.73
N LEU A 303 7.54 -43.77 -5.66
CA LEU A 303 9.00 -43.91 -5.58
C LEU A 303 9.51 -45.25 -6.15
N ASP A 304 8.67 -46.01 -6.85
CA ASP A 304 8.98 -47.35 -7.38
C ASP A 304 8.99 -47.44 -8.92
N ASP A 305 8.80 -46.32 -9.63
CA ASP A 305 8.88 -46.32 -11.10
C ASP A 305 10.34 -46.22 -11.57
N ALA A 306 10.73 -47.14 -12.47
CA ALA A 306 12.02 -47.13 -13.16
C ALA A 306 12.31 -45.76 -13.80
N PRO A 307 13.59 -45.33 -13.89
CA PRO A 307 13.94 -43.98 -14.30
C PRO A 307 13.41 -43.70 -15.70
N ARG A 308 12.38 -42.85 -15.79
CA ARG A 308 11.89 -42.34 -17.07
C ARG A 308 13.02 -41.49 -17.66
N SER A 309 13.62 -42.00 -18.72
CA SER A 309 14.57 -41.29 -19.56
C SER A 309 13.96 -39.96 -20.01
N GLY A 310 14.65 -38.85 -19.74
CA GLY A 310 14.36 -37.55 -20.35
C GLY A 310 13.31 -36.67 -19.65
N GLY A 311 13.27 -36.64 -18.32
CA GLY A 311 12.54 -35.60 -17.59
C GLY A 311 13.18 -34.22 -17.81
N ASN A 312 12.86 -33.55 -18.92
CA ASN A 312 13.23 -32.15 -19.13
C ASN A 312 12.71 -31.33 -17.95
N TYR A 313 13.63 -30.74 -17.18
CA TYR A 313 13.31 -29.83 -16.09
C TYR A 313 12.37 -28.75 -16.63
N THR A 314 11.14 -28.71 -16.11
CA THR A 314 10.20 -27.64 -16.42
C THR A 314 10.45 -26.54 -15.39
N PRO A 315 11.03 -25.38 -15.79
CA PRO A 315 11.23 -24.28 -14.86
C PRO A 315 9.88 -23.80 -14.29
N PRO A 316 9.86 -23.30 -13.04
CA PRO A 316 8.66 -22.74 -12.45
C PRO A 316 8.13 -21.58 -13.30
N GLU A 317 6.80 -21.42 -13.33
CA GLU A 317 6.11 -20.41 -14.15
C GLU A 317 6.52 -18.98 -13.76
N SER A 318 6.74 -18.73 -12.47
CA SER A 318 7.35 -17.50 -12.00
C SER A 318 8.09 -17.71 -10.68
N VAL A 319 9.10 -16.87 -10.44
CA VAL A 319 9.87 -16.83 -9.19
C VAL A 319 9.93 -15.41 -8.67
N VAL A 320 9.69 -15.27 -7.37
CA VAL A 320 9.89 -14.02 -6.63
C VAL A 320 10.92 -14.29 -5.55
N VAL A 321 11.99 -13.50 -5.54
CA VAL A 321 13.04 -13.55 -4.51
C VAL A 321 13.02 -12.26 -3.72
N HIS A 322 12.72 -12.35 -2.43
CA HIS A 322 12.84 -11.23 -1.51
C HIS A 322 14.24 -11.22 -0.90
N LEU A 323 14.90 -10.07 -0.97
CA LEU A 323 16.15 -9.79 -0.28
C LEU A 323 15.88 -8.74 0.80
N SER A 324 16.36 -8.95 2.03
CA SER A 324 16.15 -8.00 3.13
C SER A 324 17.36 -7.84 4.04
N LYS A 325 17.49 -6.64 4.63
CA LYS A 325 18.47 -6.31 5.67
C LYS A 325 18.05 -6.84 7.04
N ILE A 326 16.74 -7.07 7.25
CA ILE A 326 16.15 -7.57 8.50
C ILE A 326 15.50 -8.94 8.30
N PRO A 327 15.42 -9.79 9.33
CA PRO A 327 14.72 -11.06 9.24
C PRO A 327 13.21 -10.85 9.03
N MET A 328 12.63 -11.59 8.09
CA MET A 328 11.20 -11.61 7.77
C MET A 328 10.58 -12.97 8.17
N PRO A 329 10.14 -13.14 9.43
CA PRO A 329 9.62 -14.42 9.94
C PRO A 329 8.34 -14.90 9.24
N GLU A 330 7.52 -13.99 8.71
CA GLU A 330 6.29 -14.29 7.97
C GLU A 330 6.53 -14.98 6.63
N LEU A 331 7.72 -14.78 6.04
CA LEU A 331 8.14 -15.42 4.79
C LEU A 331 8.97 -16.69 5.03
N GLN A 332 9.22 -17.06 6.30
CA GLN A 332 9.85 -18.33 6.61
C GLN A 332 8.90 -19.49 6.27
N PRO A 333 9.42 -20.60 5.72
CA PRO A 333 8.61 -21.78 5.46
C PRO A 333 8.01 -22.28 6.78
N LYS A 334 6.68 -22.25 6.87
CA LYS A 334 5.96 -22.80 8.04
C LYS A 334 6.31 -24.29 8.15
N PRO A 335 6.73 -24.78 9.33
CA PRO A 335 6.99 -26.20 9.50
C PRO A 335 5.71 -26.96 9.16
N VAL A 336 5.83 -27.90 8.21
CA VAL A 336 4.75 -28.80 7.86
C VAL A 336 4.41 -29.57 9.14
N ARG A 337 3.21 -29.34 9.69
CA ARG A 337 2.68 -30.22 10.73
C ARG A 337 2.55 -31.60 10.10
N GLU A 338 3.45 -32.51 10.45
CA GLU A 338 3.28 -33.92 10.19
C GLU A 338 1.91 -34.31 10.74
N ARG A 339 0.98 -34.67 9.85
CA ARG A 339 -0.27 -35.30 10.28
C ARG A 339 0.15 -36.63 10.89
N SER A 340 0.07 -36.71 12.21
CA SER A 340 0.21 -37.94 12.97
C SER A 340 -0.57 -39.05 12.28
N THR A 341 0.15 -40.02 11.75
CA THR A 341 -0.37 -41.30 11.27
C THR A 341 -1.16 -41.95 12.41
N THR A 342 -2.45 -42.12 12.20
CA THR A 342 -3.32 -42.90 13.08
C THR A 342 -2.79 -44.33 13.15
N PRO A 343 -2.65 -44.95 14.35
CA PRO A 343 -2.08 -46.28 14.47
C PRO A 343 -3.06 -47.34 13.97
N GLU A 344 -2.50 -48.31 13.24
CA GLU A 344 -3.14 -49.55 12.80
C GLU A 344 -3.79 -50.30 13.99
N ARG A 345 -5.05 -50.69 13.83
CA ARG A 345 -5.65 -51.79 14.59
C ARG A 345 -5.92 -52.97 13.66
N SER A 346 -4.98 -53.92 13.71
CA SER A 346 -5.20 -55.36 13.80
C SER A 346 -6.41 -55.98 13.09
N GLY A 347 -6.15 -56.60 11.94
CA GLY A 347 -6.46 -58.00 11.61
C GLY A 347 -7.87 -58.55 11.86
N THR A 348 -8.55 -58.95 10.78
CA THR A 348 -9.37 -60.16 10.79
C THR A 348 -9.51 -60.72 9.37
N SER A 349 -8.89 -61.87 9.12
CA SER A 349 -9.10 -62.70 7.94
C SER A 349 -9.81 -63.99 8.34
N GLY A 350 -10.85 -64.37 7.60
CA GLY A 350 -11.24 -65.77 7.47
C GLY A 350 -12.73 -66.08 7.69
N GLN A 351 -13.44 -66.36 6.58
CA GLN A 351 -14.48 -67.40 6.37
C GLN A 351 -15.71 -67.42 7.33
N ASP A 352 -16.96 -67.75 6.97
CA ASP A 352 -17.53 -68.49 5.85
C ASP A 352 -19.07 -68.28 5.80
N ARG A 353 -19.68 -68.61 4.65
CA ARG A 353 -21.05 -69.20 4.47
C ARG A 353 -22.37 -68.45 4.78
N GLN A 354 -23.11 -68.34 3.66
CA GLN A 354 -24.50 -68.79 3.41
C GLN A 354 -25.71 -67.93 3.85
N ALA A 355 -26.35 -67.37 2.80
CA ALA A 355 -27.73 -67.63 2.38
C ALA A 355 -28.88 -67.39 3.38
N LYS A 356 -29.84 -66.54 2.97
CA LYS A 356 -31.17 -66.93 2.41
C LYS A 356 -32.32 -66.02 2.90
N LYS A 357 -33.07 -65.50 1.92
CA LYS A 357 -34.53 -65.17 1.88
C LYS A 357 -35.05 -64.01 2.75
N LYS A 358 -35.71 -63.02 2.12
CA LYS A 358 -37.20 -62.84 1.96
C LYS A 358 -37.89 -62.67 3.33
N ASP A 359 -38.73 -61.68 3.58
CA ASP A 359 -39.85 -61.22 2.75
C ASP A 359 -40.43 -59.88 3.30
N LYS A 360 -41.24 -59.21 2.45
CA LYS A 360 -42.40 -58.31 2.68
C LYS A 360 -42.68 -57.72 4.08
N GLY A 361 -43.23 -56.52 4.25
CA GLY A 361 -44.02 -55.62 3.39
C GLY A 361 -44.62 -54.51 4.29
N LYS A 362 -44.68 -53.25 3.82
CA LYS A 362 -45.87 -52.53 3.32
C LYS A 362 -46.99 -52.25 4.34
N SER A 363 -47.12 -50.97 4.75
CA SER A 363 -48.35 -50.14 4.87
C SER A 363 -47.99 -48.87 5.69
N LYS A 364 -48.20 -47.61 5.26
CA LYS A 364 -49.47 -46.84 5.10
C LYS A 364 -50.31 -46.92 6.40
N GLU A 365 -50.81 -45.87 7.04
CA GLU A 365 -51.33 -44.55 6.62
C GLU A 365 -51.74 -43.82 7.93
N THR A 366 -51.77 -42.47 7.93
CA THR A 366 -52.61 -41.57 8.79
C THR A 366 -52.44 -41.66 10.34
N ASP A 367 -52.56 -40.63 11.17
CA ASP A 367 -53.48 -39.49 11.11
C ASP A 367 -53.02 -38.34 12.05
N VAL A 368 -53.50 -37.16 11.69
CA VAL A 368 -53.84 -35.95 12.46
C VAL A 368 -53.72 -36.00 14.00
N PHE A 369 -53.09 -34.97 14.59
CA PHE A 369 -53.64 -34.34 15.80
C PHE A 369 -53.35 -32.83 15.88
N LEU A 370 -54.44 -32.07 16.00
CA LEU A 370 -54.57 -30.65 16.30
C LEU A 370 -54.39 -30.37 17.80
N SER A 371 -53.83 -29.21 18.16
CA SER A 371 -54.28 -28.24 19.22
C SER A 371 -53.12 -27.26 19.49
N HIS A 372 -53.25 -25.93 19.25
CA HIS A 372 -53.94 -24.90 20.06
C HIS A 372 -53.51 -24.95 21.53
N SER A 373 -53.00 -23.91 22.19
CA SER A 373 -53.53 -22.55 22.36
C SER A 373 -52.53 -21.78 23.25
N ASP A 374 -52.17 -20.54 22.92
CA ASP A 374 -52.67 -19.26 23.46
C ASP A 374 -51.96 -18.73 24.71
N GLY A 375 -51.63 -17.44 24.65
CA GLY A 375 -51.17 -16.60 25.75
C GLY A 375 -51.13 -15.12 25.34
N ALA A 376 -52.29 -14.46 25.44
CA ALA A 376 -52.52 -13.04 25.17
C ALA A 376 -51.93 -12.09 26.26
N GLY A 377 -51.62 -10.84 25.88
CA GLY A 377 -51.17 -9.72 26.75
C GLY A 377 -52.33 -9.07 27.54
N PRO A 378 -52.51 -7.73 27.57
CA PRO A 378 -51.60 -6.57 27.62
C PRO A 378 -52.02 -5.56 28.74
N THR A 379 -51.46 -4.33 28.76
CA THR A 379 -51.98 -2.98 29.22
C THR A 379 -50.91 -2.15 29.97
N THR A 380 -50.93 -0.82 30.14
CA THR A 380 -51.10 0.44 29.35
C THR A 380 -50.89 1.63 30.32
N SER A 381 -50.68 2.86 29.79
CA SER A 381 -50.87 4.21 30.39
C SER A 381 -49.68 4.84 31.16
N SER A 382 -49.42 6.16 31.23
CA SER A 382 -49.83 7.39 30.52
C SER A 382 -49.07 8.61 31.10
N THR A 383 -48.90 9.68 30.29
CA THR A 383 -48.74 11.14 30.62
C THR A 383 -47.48 11.63 31.37
N ARG A 384 -46.87 12.82 31.16
CA ARG A 384 -47.42 14.20 31.01
C ARG A 384 -46.33 15.24 30.57
N THR A 385 -46.77 16.34 29.97
CA THR A 385 -46.08 17.58 29.49
C THR A 385 -45.66 18.56 30.60
N LEU A 386 -44.64 19.42 30.38
CA LEU A 386 -44.63 20.90 30.66
C LEU A 386 -43.34 21.63 30.22
N ALA A 387 -43.45 22.94 30.03
CA ALA A 387 -42.49 23.91 29.48
C ALA A 387 -42.01 24.96 30.51
N GLY A 388 -41.00 25.78 30.16
CA GLY A 388 -40.58 27.06 30.80
C GLY A 388 -39.06 27.08 31.11
N ALA A 389 -38.18 27.94 30.56
CA ALA A 389 -38.05 29.42 30.54
C ALA A 389 -37.04 29.96 31.60
N ALA A 390 -36.03 30.67 31.07
CA ALA A 390 -35.18 31.73 31.65
C ALA A 390 -34.33 31.46 32.93
N GLU A 391 -33.00 31.68 32.79
CA GLU A 391 -32.29 32.81 33.41
C GLU A 391 -31.13 33.27 32.53
#